data_AF-A0A1C5C746-F1
#
_entry.id   AF-A0A1C5C746-F1
#
_cell.length_a   1.000
_cell.length_b   1.000
_cell.length_c   1.000
_cell.angle_alpha   90.00
_cell.angle_beta   90.00
_cell.angle_gamma   90.00
#
_symmetry.space_group_name_H-M   'P 1'
#
loop_
_entity.id
_entity.type
_entity.pdbx_description
1 polymer ?
#
loop_
_entity_poly.entity_id
_entity_poly.type
_entity_poly.pdbx_seq_one_letter_code
_entity_poly.pdbx_strand_id
1 'polypeptide(L)' 'MASEKHEWSGWRTAAERALYGAGGFYRRPEGPAGHFRTSVHASPLFARAVAELLGRVDEALGRPAELALVDLGA' A
#
# COMPACT_ATOMS: atom_id res chain seq x y z
N MET A 1 25.92 -32.45 0.77
CA MET A 1 25.34 -31.14 0.44
C MET A 1 24.10 -31.40 -0.40
N ALA A 2 22.92 -31.37 0.21
CA ALA A 2 21.68 -31.64 -0.52
C ALA A 2 21.39 -30.43 -1.42
N SER A 3 21.34 -30.68 -2.73
CA SER A 3 20.92 -29.70 -3.72
C SER A 3 19.51 -29.24 -3.38
N GLU A 4 19.34 -27.98 -2.97
CA GLU A 4 18.04 -27.36 -2.82
C GLU A 4 17.37 -27.35 -4.21
N LYS A 5 16.47 -28.31 -4.42
CA LYS A 5 15.55 -28.28 -5.55
C LYS A 5 14.73 -27.00 -5.42
N HIS A 6 15.06 -25.98 -6.21
CA HIS A 6 14.19 -24.83 -6.37
C HIS A 6 12.95 -25.30 -7.14
N GLU A 7 11.94 -25.77 -6.40
CA GLU A 7 10.62 -25.97 -6.97
C GLU A 7 10.12 -24.63 -7.48
N TRP A 8 9.80 -24.60 -8.77
CA TRP A 8 9.19 -23.44 -9.41
C TRP A 8 7.87 -23.13 -8.71
N SER A 9 7.83 -22.02 -7.96
CA SER A 9 6.59 -21.55 -7.36
C SER A 9 5.83 -20.66 -8.34
N GLY A 10 4.50 -20.72 -8.28
CA GLY A 10 3.65 -19.78 -9.02
C GLY A 10 3.97 -18.33 -8.67
N TRP A 11 3.75 -17.43 -9.63
CA TRP A 11 4.10 -16.00 -9.51
C TRP A 11 3.55 -15.35 -8.23
N ARG A 12 2.29 -15.63 -7.86
CA ARG A 12 1.69 -15.11 -6.62
C ARG A 12 2.52 -15.46 -5.38
N THR A 13 2.84 -16.74 -5.20
CA THR A 13 3.65 -17.23 -4.08
C THR A 13 5.06 -16.65 -4.09
N ALA A 14 5.67 -16.53 -5.27
CA ALA A 14 6.98 -15.92 -5.42
C ALA A 14 6.96 -14.44 -5.00
N ALA A 15 5.98 -13.68 -5.49
CA ALA A 15 5.81 -12.26 -5.18
C ALA A 15 5.50 -12.03 -3.69
N GLU A 16 4.62 -12.84 -3.09
CA GLU A 16 4.31 -12.73 -1.66
C GLU A 16 5.54 -12.97 -0.79
N ARG A 17 6.37 -13.97 -1.12
CA ARG A 17 7.62 -14.24 -0.42
C ARG A 17 8.63 -13.10 -0.60
N ALA A 18 8.76 -12.57 -1.82
CA ALA A 18 9.71 -11.49 -2.13
C ALA A 18 9.31 -10.15 -1.49
N LEU A 19 8.02 -9.85 -1.41
CA LEU A 19 7.52 -8.59 -0.85
C LEU A 19 7.37 -8.67 0.68
N TYR A 20 6.81 -9.77 1.18
CA TYR A 20 6.34 -9.88 2.56
C TYR A 20 6.97 -11.03 3.34
N GLY A 21 7.86 -11.86 2.77
CA GLY A 21 8.54 -12.96 3.47
C GLY A 21 9.61 -12.51 4.47
N ALA A 22 10.28 -13.46 5.14
CA ALA A 22 11.23 -13.16 6.25
C ALA A 22 12.43 -12.27 5.88
N GLY A 23 12.73 -12.10 4.59
CA GLY A 23 13.67 -11.09 4.07
C GLY A 23 13.05 -10.20 2.98
N GLY A 24 11.72 -10.13 2.98
CA GLY A 24 10.92 -9.46 1.96
C GLY A 24 11.09 -7.95 2.00
N PHE A 25 10.91 -7.33 0.85
CA PHE A 25 11.16 -5.90 0.62
C PHE A 25 10.50 -4.99 1.68
N TYR A 26 9.22 -5.19 2.01
CA TYR A 26 8.50 -4.33 2.95
C TYR A 26 8.90 -4.51 4.42
N ARG A 27 9.68 -5.55 4.75
CA ARG A 27 10.19 -5.76 6.12
C ARG A 27 11.58 -5.18 6.35
N ARG A 28 12.23 -4.63 5.32
CA ARG A 28 13.60 -4.10 5.40
C ARG A 28 13.60 -2.67 5.98
N PRO A 29 14.67 -2.23 6.67
CA PRO A 29 14.74 -0.92 7.30
C PRO A 29 14.61 0.25 6.31
N GLU A 30 15.08 0.11 5.07
CA GLU A 30 14.98 1.15 4.05
C GLU A 30 13.51 1.43 3.66
N GLY A 31 12.68 0.38 3.73
CA GLY A 31 11.24 0.42 3.51
C GLY A 31 10.82 1.00 2.15
N PRO A 32 9.51 1.06 1.87
CA PRO A 32 9.01 1.68 0.63
C PRO A 32 9.35 3.17 0.53
N ALA A 33 9.43 3.89 1.66
CA ALA A 33 9.71 5.32 1.69
C ALA A 33 11.09 5.69 1.10
N GLY A 34 12.08 4.80 1.21
CA GLY A 34 13.40 5.00 0.61
C GLY A 34 13.48 4.75 -0.90
N HIS A 35 12.41 4.21 -1.52
CA HIS A 35 12.43 3.73 -2.90
C HIS A 35 11.36 4.35 -3.79
N PHE A 36 10.24 4.80 -3.22
CA PHE A 36 9.11 5.29 -3.99
C PHE A 36 8.92 6.79 -3.84
N ARG A 37 8.61 7.43 -4.97
CA ARG A 37 8.01 8.76 -5.02
C ARG A 37 6.59 8.61 -5.56
N THR A 38 5.62 8.61 -4.65
CA THR A 38 4.19 8.52 -4.97
C THR A 38 3.56 9.92 -5.13
N SER A 39 2.30 10.00 -5.52
CA SER A 39 1.58 11.27 -5.75
C SER A 39 1.61 12.23 -4.55
N VAL A 40 1.59 11.71 -3.32
CA VAL A 40 1.65 12.54 -2.09
C VAL A 40 2.99 13.27 -1.94
N HIS A 41 4.06 12.73 -2.54
CA HIS A 41 5.39 13.34 -2.52
C HIS A 41 5.55 14.44 -3.60
N ALA A 42 4.63 14.52 -4.56
CA ALA A 42 4.74 15.49 -5.65
C ALA A 42 4.23 16.87 -5.24
N SER A 43 3.10 16.95 -4.52
CA SER A 43 2.50 18.20 -4.04
C SER A 43 1.36 17.90 -3.05
N PRO A 44 0.88 18.89 -2.28
CA PRO A 44 -0.30 18.72 -1.42
C PRO A 44 -1.62 18.56 -2.19
N LEU A 45 -1.64 18.67 -3.52
CA LEU A 45 -2.87 18.61 -4.33
C LEU A 45 -3.56 17.26 -4.23
N PHE A 46 -2.80 16.16 -4.14
CA PHE A 46 -3.39 14.83 -4.02
C PHE A 46 -4.21 14.70 -2.72
N ALA A 47 -3.64 15.12 -1.59
CA ALA A 47 -4.35 15.11 -0.31
C ALA A 47 -5.61 16.00 -0.33
N ARG A 48 -5.54 17.17 -0.98
CA ARG A 48 -6.71 18.06 -1.14
C ARG A 48 -7.81 17.40 -1.97
N ALA A 49 -7.45 16.73 -3.06
CA ALA A 49 -8.42 16.02 -3.89
C ALA A 49 -9.11 14.88 -3.13
N VAL A 50 -8.36 14.12 -2.31
CA VAL A 50 -8.93 13.07 -1.44
C VAL A 50 -9.88 13.67 -0.40
N ALA A 51 -9.52 14.78 0.23
CA ALA A 51 -10.39 15.47 1.20
C ALA A 51 -11.68 16.00 0.55
N GLU A 52 -11.58 16.56 -0.66
CA GLU A 52 -12.75 17.00 -1.42
C GLU A 52 -13.66 15.83 -1.81
N LEU A 53 -13.08 14.72 -2.25
CA LEU A 53 -13.83 13.49 -2.54
C LEU A 53 -14.54 12.96 -1.29
N LEU A 54 -13.87 12.96 -0.13
CA LEU A 54 -14.47 12.54 1.13
C LEU A 54 -15.69 13.39 1.46
N GLY A 55 -15.61 14.72 1.30
CA GLY A 55 -16.77 15.61 1.49
C GLY A 55 -17.92 15.31 0.53
N ARG A 56 -17.62 15.03 -0.75
CA ARG A 56 -18.66 14.64 -1.72
C ARG A 56 -19.32 13.31 -1.38
N VAL A 57 -18.56 12.35 -0.85
CA VAL A 57 -19.07 11.05 -0.40
C VAL A 57 -19.95 11.22 0.85
N ASP A 58 -19.54 12.05 1.81
CA ASP A 58 -20.34 12.37 3.00
C ASP A 58 -21.74 12.89 2.60
N GLU A 59 -21.79 13.87 1.70
CA GLU A 59 -23.05 14.40 1.17
C GLU A 59 -23.87 13.34 0.43
N ALA A 60 -23.24 12.53 -0.42
CA ALA A 60 -23.91 11.48 -1.19
C ALA A 60 -24.50 10.38 -0.31
N LEU A 61 -23.90 10.14 0.86
CA LEU A 61 -24.39 9.21 1.89
C LEU A 61 -25.43 9.85 2.82
N GLY A 62 -25.76 11.13 2.64
CA GLY A 62 -26.74 11.85 3.46
C GLY A 62 -26.21 12.29 4.82
N ARG A 63 -24.90 12.56 4.94
CA ARG A 63 -24.22 13.00 6.17
C ARG A 63 -24.49 12.08 7.37
N PRO A 64 -24.01 10.82 7.33
CA PRO A 64 -24.12 9.92 8.47
C PRO A 64 -23.48 10.50 9.73
N ALA A 65 -23.89 10.03 10.90
CA ALA A 65 -23.30 10.45 12.18
C ALA A 65 -21.79 10.12 12.28
N GLU A 66 -21.34 9.12 11.52
CA GLU A 66 -19.95 8.72 11.42
C GLU A 66 -19.59 8.41 9.97
N LEU A 67 -18.43 8.90 9.55
CA LEU A 67 -17.81 8.59 8.26
C LEU A 67 -16.31 8.34 8.50
N ALA A 68 -15.82 7.18 8.11
CA ALA A 68 -14.42 6.79 8.27
C ALA A 68 -13.64 6.90 6.96
N LEU A 69 -12.50 7.60 6.99
CA LEU A 69 -11.47 7.52 5.96
C LEU A 69 -10.39 6.54 6.45
N VAL A 70 -10.21 5.41 5.74
CA VAL A 70 -9.22 4.39 6.07
C VAL A 70 -8.13 4.39 5.00
N ASP A 71 -6.89 4.67 5.41
CA ASP A 71 -5.70 4.55 4.55
C ASP A 71 -5.04 3.19 4.75
N LEU A 72 -4.82 2.46 3.66
CA LEU A 72 -4.27 1.11 3.66
C LEU A 72 -2.86 1.13 3.10
N GLY A 73 -1.86 0.94 3.97
CA GLY A 73 -0.45 0.97 3.59
C GLY A 73 0.16 2.38 3.58
N ALA A 74 -0.34 3.26 4.46
CA ALA A 74 0.25 4.55 4.78
C ALA A 74 1.67 4.43 5.37
#